data_AF-A0A933ZWU6-F1
#
_entry.id   AF-A0A933ZWU6-F1
#
_cell.length_a   1.000
_cell.length_b   1.000
_cell.length_c   1.000
_cell.angle_alpha   90.00
_cell.angle_beta   90.00
_cell.angle_gamma   90.00
#
_symmetry.space_group_name_H-M   'P 1'
#
loop_
_entity.id
_entity.type
_entity.pdbx_description
1 polymer ?
#
loop_
_entity_poly.entity_id
_entity_poly.type
_entity_poly.pdbx_seq_one_letter_code
_entity_poly.pdbx_strand_id
1 'polypeptide(L)'
;MGSPDSEQGNDADTGPVADVGQRPDAAADGGAHGDEADGGGHGDAADGSESAPEDGGGCTPGSRRCEGAVPWVCEGDGTTWTSQPACQAPRTCRLGACEDPPDSEAPSISITEPSAAGSFSTSSQTIDLAGTAADNVRLEEIEAQIGSGSWTACQGTSSWTCTGIALSPGANMLTVRARDGAGNHGTDTLEVTRLVVEYDIFSPQREPLFATGDVTISGNRFYVAGQPWFPKTDFLTAIGPGNDVVTYTTHCYLSQSSSRQQTLRDGLKASGYNSIYIYTLNQGDYSAGSRPENVVTPYGNGGWSFDVGNLNAGRIAAWQAEVASLINDHQLKPFLWLAADDSSAIRTASMATLQTYLDHMVAAFDSYPVLYVIGLEVDEYWSASTAQALGAYLKSKTSRPVGVHLTIAETRVVDSAYKQGFDFIMAQLNSPQSNAQYVSDVNSYVLTDRPYIAAEFNVTGKGSGGEAEPTVTERSKAIGRVIGGVGSPSKVAGIGNGIALY
;
A
#
# COMPACT_ATOMS: atom_id res chain seq x y z
N MET A 1 -21.92 -64.08 -24.13
CA MET A 1 -23.25 -63.96 -24.77
C MET A 1 -23.37 -62.52 -25.25
N GLY A 2 -23.64 -62.33 -26.55
CA GLY A 2 -24.20 -61.09 -27.13
C GLY A 2 -23.28 -59.87 -27.24
N SER A 3 -22.68 -59.70 -28.42
CA SER A 3 -22.32 -58.41 -29.04
C SER A 3 -23.60 -57.66 -29.52
N PRO A 4 -23.52 -56.60 -30.35
CA PRO A 4 -23.02 -55.23 -30.15
C PRO A 4 -24.08 -54.20 -30.69
N ASP A 5 -23.66 -53.13 -31.36
CA ASP A 5 -24.42 -52.17 -32.21
C ASP A 5 -24.94 -50.89 -31.49
N SER A 6 -24.85 -49.68 -32.04
CA SER A 6 -24.58 -49.25 -33.43
C SER A 6 -24.28 -47.73 -33.53
N GLU A 7 -23.56 -47.39 -34.63
CA GLU A 7 -23.74 -46.28 -35.60
C GLU A 7 -23.72 -44.80 -35.13
N GLN A 8 -22.84 -43.93 -35.66
CA GLN A 8 -22.67 -43.37 -37.03
C GLN A 8 -23.70 -42.29 -37.45
N GLY A 9 -23.17 -41.18 -37.99
CA GLY A 9 -23.85 -40.18 -38.84
C GLY A 9 -23.52 -38.74 -38.44
N ASN A 10 -22.61 -38.01 -39.14
CA ASN A 10 -22.83 -37.17 -40.34
C ASN A 10 -23.79 -35.99 -40.08
N ASP A 11 -23.64 -34.74 -40.56
CA ASP A 11 -22.88 -34.08 -41.63
C ASP A 11 -22.81 -32.57 -41.25
N ALA A 12 -21.69 -31.86 -41.49
CA ALA A 12 -21.51 -30.85 -42.54
C ALA A 12 -22.66 -29.83 -42.73
N ASP A 13 -22.34 -28.54 -42.59
CA ASP A 13 -22.30 -27.55 -43.69
C ASP A 13 -22.70 -26.11 -43.26
N THR A 14 -22.08 -25.14 -43.95
CA THR A 14 -22.46 -23.73 -44.15
C THR A 14 -22.11 -22.68 -43.07
N GLY A 15 -21.09 -21.85 -43.38
CA GLY A 15 -21.06 -20.43 -42.96
C GLY A 15 -22.07 -19.59 -43.78
N PRO A 16 -21.96 -18.25 -43.90
CA PRO A 16 -20.82 -17.38 -43.53
C PRO A 16 -21.19 -15.95 -43.03
N VAL A 17 -20.16 -15.09 -42.90
CA VAL A 17 -20.12 -13.61 -43.03
C VAL A 17 -20.59 -12.71 -41.86
N ALA A 18 -19.64 -11.94 -41.32
CA ALA A 18 -19.70 -10.51 -40.96
C ALA A 18 -18.31 -10.12 -40.40
N ASP A 19 -17.68 -8.98 -40.66
CA ASP A 19 -17.91 -7.82 -41.53
C ASP A 19 -16.57 -7.06 -41.53
N VAL A 20 -16.03 -6.76 -42.72
CA VAL A 20 -14.82 -5.95 -42.89
C VAL A 20 -15.19 -4.80 -43.80
N GLY A 21 -15.17 -3.59 -43.22
CA GLY A 21 -14.70 -2.41 -43.93
C GLY A 21 -15.75 -1.46 -44.50
N GLN A 22 -15.57 -0.21 -44.06
CA GLN A 22 -15.74 1.05 -44.79
C GLN A 22 -17.09 1.76 -44.74
N ARG A 23 -17.02 3.01 -44.23
CA ARG A 23 -17.52 4.24 -44.88
C ARG A 23 -17.05 5.50 -44.10
N PRO A 24 -17.05 6.69 -44.71
CA PRO A 24 -15.80 7.33 -45.13
C PRO A 24 -15.52 8.68 -44.46
N ASP A 25 -14.23 9.01 -44.36
CA ASP A 25 -13.73 10.33 -44.01
C ASP A 25 -14.00 11.33 -45.14
N ALA A 26 -14.47 12.50 -44.72
CA ALA A 26 -14.73 13.66 -45.56
C ALA A 26 -13.42 14.31 -46.03
N ALA A 27 -13.47 14.79 -47.26
CA ALA A 27 -12.38 15.42 -47.99
C ALA A 27 -11.75 16.61 -47.26
N ALA A 28 -10.43 16.60 -47.19
CA ALA A 28 -9.59 17.79 -47.08
C ALA A 28 -8.78 17.86 -48.38
N ASP A 29 -8.98 18.92 -49.16
CA ASP A 29 -8.12 19.28 -50.28
C ASP A 29 -7.39 20.58 -49.93
N GLY A 30 -6.08 20.60 -50.22
CA GLY A 30 -5.26 21.81 -50.25
C GLY A 30 -5.73 22.71 -51.40
N GLY A 31 -5.33 23.96 -51.56
CA GLY A 31 -4.02 24.53 -51.32
C GLY A 31 -3.68 25.42 -52.52
N ALA A 32 -3.68 26.74 -52.26
CA ALA A 32 -2.79 27.77 -52.81
C ALA A 32 -2.88 28.29 -54.27
N HIS A 33 -2.60 29.61 -54.36
CA HIS A 33 -2.19 30.47 -55.50
C HIS A 33 -3.24 30.81 -56.57
N GLY A 34 -3.39 32.02 -57.13
CA GLY A 34 -2.80 33.38 -57.14
C GLY A 34 -3.79 34.19 -58.04
N ASP A 35 -3.96 35.51 -58.07
CA ASP A 35 -3.01 36.62 -58.21
C ASP A 35 -3.75 37.95 -57.96
N GLU A 36 -3.02 38.92 -57.38
CA GLU A 36 -2.85 40.35 -57.72
C GLU A 36 -3.95 41.12 -58.52
N ALA A 37 -4.25 42.41 -58.31
CA ALA A 37 -3.68 43.50 -57.50
C ALA A 37 -4.59 44.76 -57.62
N ASP A 38 -4.13 45.84 -56.96
CA ASP A 38 -4.53 47.26 -56.98
C ASP A 38 -5.48 47.72 -55.86
N GLY A 39 -5.09 48.61 -54.93
CA GLY A 39 -3.82 49.32 -54.74
C GLY A 39 -3.94 50.38 -53.62
N GLY A 40 -2.83 50.65 -52.91
CA GLY A 40 -2.53 51.84 -52.07
C GLY A 40 -3.43 52.10 -50.85
N GLY A 41 -2.99 52.38 -49.63
CA GLY A 41 -1.69 52.79 -49.10
C GLY A 41 -1.94 53.76 -47.93
N HIS A 42 -1.33 53.47 -46.77
CA HIS A 42 -1.00 54.34 -45.62
C HIS A 42 -2.05 54.72 -44.57
N GLY A 43 -1.68 54.51 -43.29
CA GLY A 43 -2.13 55.34 -42.16
C GLY A 43 -2.16 54.63 -40.80
N ASP A 44 -1.05 54.66 -40.06
CA ASP A 44 -0.99 54.33 -38.63
C ASP A 44 -1.72 55.36 -37.75
N ALA A 45 -2.30 54.85 -36.66
CA ALA A 45 -2.51 55.39 -35.31
C ALA A 45 -2.89 56.87 -35.04
N ALA A 46 -3.86 56.96 -34.11
CA ALA A 46 -4.02 57.93 -33.01
C ALA A 46 -5.03 59.08 -33.15
N ASP A 47 -5.89 59.14 -32.12
CA ASP A 47 -6.43 60.31 -31.45
C ASP A 47 -7.15 61.35 -32.31
N GLY A 48 -8.47 61.21 -32.39
CA GLY A 48 -9.38 62.22 -32.90
C GLY A 48 -10.56 62.32 -31.97
N SER A 49 -10.51 63.30 -31.07
CA SER A 49 -11.65 63.86 -30.35
C SER A 49 -12.86 64.00 -31.29
N GLU A 50 -13.89 63.18 -31.11
CA GLU A 50 -15.17 63.40 -31.77
C GLU A 50 -15.81 64.65 -31.17
N SER A 51 -15.74 65.73 -31.95
CA SER A 51 -16.51 66.95 -31.80
C SER A 51 -17.99 66.61 -31.69
N ALA A 52 -18.60 67.10 -30.59
CA ALA A 52 -20.02 67.03 -30.32
C ALA A 52 -20.86 67.56 -31.51
N PRO A 53 -21.96 66.88 -31.90
CA PRO A 53 -22.94 67.48 -32.77
C PRO A 53 -23.77 68.48 -31.94
N GLU A 54 -23.79 69.74 -32.38
CA GLU A 54 -24.65 70.78 -31.82
C GLU A 54 -26.13 70.48 -32.12
N ASP A 55 -26.94 70.52 -31.05
CA ASP A 55 -28.37 70.83 -30.97
C ASP A 55 -29.32 70.31 -32.06
N GLY A 56 -29.60 69.02 -31.97
CA GLY A 56 -30.94 68.47 -32.13
C GLY A 56 -31.21 67.56 -30.95
N GLY A 57 -31.68 68.11 -29.83
CA GLY A 57 -31.78 67.48 -28.50
C GLY A 57 -32.77 66.32 -28.37
N GLY A 58 -32.77 65.39 -29.32
CA GLY A 58 -33.51 64.14 -29.23
C GLY A 58 -32.63 63.01 -28.73
N CYS A 59 -33.07 62.32 -27.69
CA CYS A 59 -32.52 61.04 -27.26
C CYS A 59 -33.53 59.92 -27.55
N THR A 60 -33.08 58.68 -27.70
CA THR A 60 -34.04 57.57 -27.86
C THR A 60 -34.69 57.28 -26.51
N PRO A 61 -36.03 57.35 -26.37
CA PRO A 61 -36.71 57.07 -25.10
C PRO A 61 -36.22 55.76 -24.45
N GLY A 62 -35.81 55.83 -23.19
CA GLY A 62 -35.29 54.69 -22.43
C GLY A 62 -33.82 54.33 -22.68
N SER A 63 -33.12 55.00 -23.61
CA SER A 63 -31.67 54.88 -23.74
C SER A 63 -30.96 55.36 -22.46
N ARG A 64 -29.78 54.79 -22.21
CA ARG A 64 -29.01 55.01 -20.98
C ARG A 64 -27.56 55.37 -21.32
N ARG A 65 -26.96 56.26 -20.54
CA ARG A 65 -25.54 56.63 -20.67
C ARG A 65 -24.92 56.98 -19.31
N CYS A 66 -23.60 57.07 -19.28
CA CYS A 66 -22.85 57.53 -18.13
C CYS A 66 -22.12 58.84 -18.44
N GLU A 67 -22.14 59.77 -17.49
CA GLU A 67 -21.26 60.95 -17.49
C GLU A 67 -20.50 60.96 -16.16
N GLY A 68 -19.21 60.58 -16.20
CA GLY A 68 -18.45 60.31 -14.99
C GLY A 68 -19.11 59.22 -14.14
N ALA A 69 -19.36 59.51 -12.86
CA ALA A 69 -20.03 58.59 -11.93
C ALA A 69 -21.57 58.64 -12.00
N VAL A 70 -22.17 59.48 -12.86
CA VAL A 70 -23.60 59.74 -12.88
C VAL A 70 -24.29 58.95 -14.00
N PRO A 71 -25.24 58.06 -13.69
CA PRO A 71 -26.10 57.44 -14.69
C PRO A 71 -27.16 58.41 -15.21
N TRP A 72 -27.45 58.35 -16.50
CA TRP A 72 -28.48 59.16 -17.15
C TRP A 72 -29.43 58.26 -17.94
N VAL A 73 -30.73 58.59 -17.89
CA VAL A 73 -31.79 57.91 -18.65
C VAL A 73 -32.54 58.92 -19.50
N CYS A 74 -32.76 58.61 -20.78
CA CYS A 74 -33.58 59.41 -21.67
C CYS A 74 -35.06 59.20 -21.32
N GLU A 75 -35.78 60.29 -21.08
CA GLU A 75 -37.20 60.27 -20.73
C GLU A 75 -38.09 59.81 -21.89
N GLY A 76 -39.35 59.50 -21.57
CA GLY A 76 -40.33 59.01 -22.53
C GLY A 76 -40.66 59.99 -23.66
N ASP A 77 -40.35 61.28 -23.47
CA ASP A 77 -40.54 62.34 -24.46
C ASP A 77 -39.50 62.31 -25.59
N GLY A 78 -38.40 61.55 -25.40
CA GLY A 78 -37.31 61.44 -26.36
C GLY A 78 -36.53 62.73 -26.55
N THR A 79 -36.65 63.68 -25.64
CA THR A 79 -35.99 64.99 -25.71
C THR A 79 -35.19 65.35 -24.46
N THR A 80 -35.47 64.68 -23.34
CA THR A 80 -34.89 65.05 -22.04
C THR A 80 -34.05 63.90 -21.47
N TRP A 81 -32.85 64.22 -20.99
CA TRP A 81 -32.04 63.30 -20.17
C TRP A 81 -32.20 63.65 -18.69
N THR A 82 -32.48 62.65 -17.86
CA THR A 82 -32.59 62.81 -16.41
C THR A 82 -31.48 62.07 -15.70
N SER A 83 -30.71 62.80 -14.87
CA SER A 83 -29.62 62.25 -14.06
C SER A 83 -30.16 61.45 -12.89
N GLN A 84 -29.55 60.31 -12.62
CA GLN A 84 -29.71 59.56 -11.38
C GLN A 84 -28.64 59.96 -10.34
N PRO A 85 -28.78 59.56 -9.07
CA PRO A 85 -27.72 59.76 -8.09
C PRO A 85 -26.37 59.18 -8.56
N ALA A 86 -25.29 59.90 -8.29
CA ALA A 86 -23.93 59.44 -8.61
C ALA A 86 -23.61 58.12 -7.91
N CYS A 87 -23.01 57.18 -8.64
CA CYS A 87 -22.58 55.90 -8.11
C CYS A 87 -21.56 56.13 -6.99
N GLN A 88 -21.79 55.46 -5.86
CA GLN A 88 -20.89 55.48 -4.72
C GLN A 88 -19.87 54.35 -4.87
N ALA A 89 -18.60 54.65 -4.62
CA ALA A 89 -17.53 53.66 -4.66
C ALA A 89 -17.88 52.47 -3.73
N PRO A 90 -17.64 51.21 -4.16
CA PRO A 90 -16.85 50.82 -5.34
C PRO A 90 -17.62 50.74 -6.66
N ARG A 91 -18.95 50.98 -6.66
CA ARG A 91 -19.76 50.89 -7.88
C ARG A 91 -19.42 52.02 -8.85
N THR A 92 -19.31 51.68 -10.12
CA THR A 92 -19.02 52.65 -11.19
C THR A 92 -20.18 52.70 -12.16
N CYS A 93 -20.35 53.85 -12.83
CA CYS A 93 -21.38 53.94 -13.86
C CYS A 93 -20.91 53.19 -15.11
N ARG A 94 -21.66 52.16 -15.50
CA ARG A 94 -21.46 51.41 -16.74
C ARG A 94 -22.79 51.26 -17.47
N LEU A 95 -22.81 51.56 -18.78
CA LEU A 95 -24.02 51.49 -19.62
C LEU A 95 -25.26 52.22 -19.02
N GLY A 96 -25.02 53.31 -18.29
CA GLY A 96 -26.04 54.12 -17.63
C GLY A 96 -26.77 53.45 -16.47
N ALA A 97 -26.08 52.56 -15.76
CA ALA A 97 -26.48 52.07 -14.44
C ALA A 97 -25.26 52.02 -13.50
N CYS A 98 -25.50 52.03 -12.19
CA CYS A 98 -24.44 51.75 -11.21
C CYS A 98 -24.25 50.24 -11.10
N GLU A 99 -23.07 49.76 -11.48
CA GLU A 99 -22.71 48.34 -11.47
C GLU A 99 -21.48 48.12 -10.58
N ASP A 100 -21.40 46.92 -9.97
CA ASP A 100 -20.18 46.50 -9.31
C ASP A 100 -19.07 46.31 -10.36
N PRO A 101 -17.79 46.60 -10.04
CA PRO A 101 -16.70 46.33 -10.96
C PRO A 101 -16.70 44.85 -11.37
N PRO A 102 -16.38 44.53 -12.63
CA PRO A 102 -16.32 43.14 -13.07
C PRO A 102 -15.30 42.38 -12.23
N ASP A 103 -15.70 41.24 -11.71
CA ASP A 103 -14.81 40.36 -10.97
C ASP A 103 -13.89 39.61 -11.95
N SER A 104 -12.59 39.69 -11.67
CA SER A 104 -11.52 39.14 -12.51
C SER A 104 -10.47 38.39 -11.69
N GLU A 105 -10.67 38.28 -10.38
CA GLU A 105 -9.74 37.57 -9.51
C GLU A 105 -10.13 36.09 -9.50
N ALA A 106 -9.15 35.20 -9.71
CA ALA A 106 -9.43 33.78 -9.64
C ALA A 106 -9.56 33.32 -8.19
N PRO A 107 -10.50 32.40 -7.88
CA PRO A 107 -10.62 31.87 -6.53
C PRO A 107 -9.38 31.08 -6.14
N SER A 108 -9.05 31.09 -4.85
CA SER A 108 -8.07 30.19 -4.25
C SER A 108 -8.73 28.88 -3.81
N ILE A 109 -8.04 27.76 -3.95
CA ILE A 109 -8.50 26.43 -3.52
C ILE A 109 -7.31 25.64 -2.97
N SER A 110 -7.54 24.83 -1.93
CA SER A 110 -6.53 23.96 -1.34
C SER A 110 -7.12 22.65 -0.85
N ILE A 111 -6.50 21.53 -1.22
CA ILE A 111 -6.80 20.20 -0.70
C ILE A 111 -6.13 20.07 0.68
N THR A 112 -6.90 19.74 1.71
CA THR A 112 -6.38 19.50 3.07
C THR A 112 -6.41 18.04 3.46
N GLU A 113 -7.36 17.28 2.90
CA GLU A 113 -7.50 15.83 3.12
C GLU A 113 -7.51 15.08 1.79
N PRO A 114 -6.84 13.91 1.71
CA PRO A 114 -6.14 13.20 2.80
C PRO A 114 -4.69 13.69 3.07
N SER A 115 -4.18 14.62 2.26
CA SER A 115 -2.80 15.11 2.38
C SER A 115 -2.66 16.47 1.72
N ALA A 116 -2.01 17.41 2.41
CA ALA A 116 -1.57 18.68 1.84
C ALA A 116 -0.15 18.59 1.19
N ALA A 117 0.48 17.41 1.21
CA ALA A 117 1.86 17.24 0.73
C ALA A 117 1.96 17.03 -0.80
N GLY A 118 0.86 17.22 -1.55
CA GLY A 118 0.80 17.05 -3.01
C GLY A 118 0.80 15.60 -3.50
N SER A 119 1.09 14.63 -2.63
CA SER A 119 0.97 13.20 -2.91
C SER A 119 0.34 12.43 -1.74
N PHE A 120 -0.33 11.32 -2.06
CA PHE A 120 -0.91 10.38 -1.10
C PHE A 120 -0.91 8.94 -1.64
N SER A 121 -0.75 7.94 -0.78
CA SER A 121 -0.79 6.52 -1.16
C SER A 121 -1.88 5.79 -0.39
N THR A 122 -2.64 4.93 -1.07
CA THR A 122 -3.75 4.17 -0.47
C THR A 122 -3.96 2.82 -1.18
N SER A 123 -4.58 1.85 -0.50
CA SER A 123 -5.07 0.61 -1.11
C SER A 123 -6.57 0.65 -1.42
N SER A 124 -7.29 1.67 -0.94
CA SER A 124 -8.72 1.84 -1.17
C SER A 124 -9.03 2.01 -2.65
N GLN A 125 -10.14 1.43 -3.10
CA GLN A 125 -10.63 1.59 -4.47
C GLN A 125 -11.23 2.98 -4.72
N THR A 126 -11.54 3.70 -3.65
CA THR A 126 -12.10 5.05 -3.68
C THR A 126 -11.35 5.95 -2.72
N ILE A 127 -11.43 7.25 -2.96
CA ILE A 127 -10.89 8.29 -2.07
C ILE A 127 -11.91 9.42 -1.89
N ASP A 128 -11.86 10.01 -0.70
CA ASP A 128 -12.57 11.24 -0.38
C ASP A 128 -11.56 12.38 -0.29
N LEU A 129 -11.89 13.52 -0.87
CA LEU A 129 -11.12 14.76 -0.77
C LEU A 129 -11.90 15.77 0.08
N ALA A 130 -11.17 16.56 0.86
CA ALA A 130 -11.74 17.72 1.52
C ALA A 130 -10.74 18.88 1.50
N GLY A 131 -11.26 20.10 1.62
CA GLY A 131 -10.42 21.28 1.59
C GLY A 131 -11.16 22.57 1.81
N THR A 132 -10.46 23.65 1.49
CA THR A 132 -10.96 25.02 1.60
C THR A 132 -10.85 25.75 0.27
N ALA A 133 -11.73 26.73 0.05
CA ALA A 133 -11.61 27.67 -1.05
C ALA A 133 -12.03 29.07 -0.58
N ALA A 134 -11.50 30.10 -1.22
CA ALA A 134 -11.86 31.48 -0.93
C ALA A 134 -11.79 32.33 -2.20
N ASP A 135 -12.68 33.30 -2.28
CA ASP A 135 -12.78 34.27 -3.36
C ASP A 135 -13.07 35.65 -2.78
N ASN A 136 -12.74 36.72 -3.52
CA ASN A 136 -12.94 38.10 -3.08
C ASN A 136 -14.41 38.54 -3.16
N VAL A 137 -15.25 37.91 -3.99
CA VAL A 137 -16.67 38.21 -4.17
C VAL A 137 -17.55 37.03 -3.78
N ARG A 138 -17.50 35.91 -4.53
CA ARG A 138 -18.26 34.69 -4.22
C ARG A 138 -17.72 33.46 -4.95
N LEU A 139 -17.74 32.34 -4.24
CA LEU A 139 -17.60 31.01 -4.85
C LEU A 139 -18.95 30.52 -5.35
N GLU A 140 -18.95 29.91 -6.54
CA GLU A 140 -20.13 29.33 -7.17
C GLU A 140 -20.14 27.80 -7.05
N GLU A 141 -19.02 27.15 -7.36
CA GLU A 141 -18.94 25.69 -7.45
C GLU A 141 -17.54 25.16 -7.18
N ILE A 142 -17.47 23.97 -6.58
CA ILE A 142 -16.25 23.15 -6.49
C ILE A 142 -16.50 21.85 -7.24
N GLU A 143 -15.55 21.45 -8.06
CA GLU A 143 -15.62 20.22 -8.86
C GLU A 143 -14.26 19.52 -8.86
N ALA A 144 -14.27 18.20 -9.03
CA ALA A 144 -13.08 17.37 -9.09
C ALA A 144 -13.07 16.49 -10.35
N GLN A 145 -11.87 16.20 -10.86
CA GLN A 145 -11.66 15.22 -11.93
C GLN A 145 -10.44 14.35 -11.63
N ILE A 146 -10.39 13.20 -12.31
CA ILE A 146 -9.25 12.27 -12.29
C ILE A 146 -8.64 12.18 -13.69
N GLY A 147 -7.34 12.47 -13.81
CA GLY A 147 -6.64 12.54 -15.09
C GLY A 147 -7.33 13.51 -16.06
N SER A 148 -7.77 13.00 -17.21
CA SER A 148 -8.55 13.72 -18.22
C SER A 148 -10.03 13.31 -18.25
N GLY A 149 -10.54 12.75 -17.15
CA GLY A 149 -11.93 12.33 -17.01
C GLY A 149 -12.90 13.51 -16.87
N SER A 150 -14.19 13.20 -16.70
CA SER A 150 -15.22 14.22 -16.49
C SER A 150 -15.12 14.87 -15.11
N TRP A 151 -15.41 16.16 -15.05
CA TRP A 151 -15.61 16.88 -13.80
C TRP A 151 -16.87 16.42 -13.07
N THR A 152 -16.78 16.30 -11.75
CA THR A 152 -17.88 15.93 -10.86
C THR A 152 -18.00 16.96 -9.76
N ALA A 153 -19.21 17.46 -9.51
CA ALA A 153 -19.47 18.45 -8.47
C ALA A 153 -19.22 17.91 -7.06
N CYS A 154 -18.60 18.73 -6.22
CA CYS A 154 -18.34 18.48 -4.83
C CYS A 154 -19.39 19.17 -3.94
N GLN A 155 -19.48 18.77 -2.68
CA GLN A 155 -20.39 19.37 -1.70
C GLN A 155 -19.72 20.56 -1.02
N GLY A 156 -20.43 21.68 -0.91
CA GLY A 156 -19.92 22.91 -0.29
C GLY A 156 -18.99 23.73 -1.21
N THR A 157 -18.65 24.94 -0.76
CA THR A 157 -17.80 25.88 -1.51
C THR A 157 -16.59 26.32 -0.69
N SER A 158 -16.77 27.12 0.36
CA SER A 158 -15.65 27.60 1.19
C SER A 158 -14.98 26.49 2.01
N SER A 159 -15.79 25.54 2.49
CA SER A 159 -15.35 24.25 3.00
C SER A 159 -16.06 23.20 2.18
N TRP A 160 -15.30 22.32 1.54
CA TRP A 160 -15.82 21.44 0.51
C TRP A 160 -15.38 20.00 0.69
N THR A 161 -16.18 19.07 0.17
CA THR A 161 -15.89 17.63 0.16
C THR A 161 -16.29 16.97 -1.15
N CYS A 162 -15.45 16.09 -1.67
CA CYS A 162 -15.74 15.25 -2.83
C CYS A 162 -15.57 13.79 -2.39
N THR A 163 -16.63 12.97 -2.42
CA THR A 163 -16.60 11.61 -1.85
C THR A 163 -16.70 10.53 -2.91
N GLY A 164 -16.12 9.36 -2.64
CA GLY A 164 -16.25 8.16 -3.45
C GLY A 164 -15.57 8.23 -4.81
N ILE A 165 -14.52 9.03 -4.96
CA ILE A 165 -13.78 9.15 -6.23
C ILE A 165 -13.08 7.82 -6.50
N ALA A 166 -13.46 7.13 -7.57
CA ALA A 166 -12.90 5.84 -7.94
C ALA A 166 -11.44 5.96 -8.44
N LEU A 167 -10.58 5.08 -7.96
CA LEU A 167 -9.15 5.05 -8.27
C LEU A 167 -8.80 3.83 -9.14
N SER A 168 -8.04 4.07 -10.20
CA SER A 168 -7.39 3.00 -10.97
C SER A 168 -6.14 2.50 -10.24
N PRO A 169 -5.72 1.24 -10.38
CA PRO A 169 -4.42 0.78 -9.91
C PRO A 169 -3.27 1.68 -10.40
N GLY A 170 -2.31 2.00 -9.53
CA GLY A 170 -1.19 2.89 -9.83
C GLY A 170 -1.48 4.37 -9.56
N ALA A 171 -0.78 5.26 -10.25
CA ALA A 171 -0.88 6.70 -10.05
C ALA A 171 -2.19 7.27 -10.64
N ASN A 172 -2.88 8.09 -9.86
CA ASN A 172 -4.10 8.80 -10.22
C ASN A 172 -3.89 10.29 -9.94
N MET A 173 -3.89 11.12 -10.98
CA MET A 173 -3.79 12.57 -10.81
C MET A 173 -5.17 13.15 -10.55
N LEU A 174 -5.43 13.64 -9.34
CA LEU A 174 -6.68 14.33 -9.01
C LEU A 174 -6.48 15.83 -9.18
N THR A 175 -7.46 16.49 -9.81
CA THR A 175 -7.51 17.95 -9.93
C THR A 175 -8.83 18.43 -9.36
N VAL A 176 -8.78 19.37 -8.42
CA VAL A 176 -9.95 20.10 -7.94
C VAL A 176 -9.95 21.51 -8.53
N ARG A 177 -11.13 22.03 -8.83
CA ARG A 177 -11.32 23.37 -9.38
C ARG A 177 -12.39 24.10 -8.59
N ALA A 178 -12.08 25.32 -8.17
CA ALA A 178 -13.05 26.29 -7.72
C ALA A 178 -13.42 27.22 -8.86
N ARG A 179 -14.71 27.51 -9.00
CA ARG A 179 -15.25 28.49 -9.94
C ARG A 179 -16.02 29.55 -9.17
N ASP A 180 -15.75 30.80 -9.49
CA ASP A 180 -16.47 31.94 -8.93
C ASP A 180 -17.74 32.27 -9.72
N GLY A 181 -18.43 33.30 -9.26
CA GLY A 181 -19.65 33.80 -9.88
C GLY A 181 -19.49 34.52 -11.23
N ALA A 182 -18.25 34.88 -11.60
CA ALA A 182 -17.90 35.58 -12.84
C ALA A 182 -17.29 34.66 -13.90
N GLY A 183 -16.98 33.41 -13.54
CA GLY A 183 -16.36 32.40 -14.40
C GLY A 183 -14.84 32.31 -14.29
N ASN A 184 -14.21 32.95 -13.30
CA ASN A 184 -12.79 32.75 -13.02
C ASN A 184 -12.58 31.44 -12.25
N HIS A 185 -11.46 30.77 -12.52
CA HIS A 185 -11.16 29.44 -11.98
C HIS A 185 -9.81 29.39 -11.28
N GLY A 186 -9.77 28.70 -10.14
CA GLY A 186 -8.54 28.29 -9.46
C GLY A 186 -8.51 26.77 -9.32
N THR A 187 -7.31 26.19 -9.29
CA THR A 187 -7.12 24.73 -9.24
C THR A 187 -6.07 24.30 -8.23
N ASP A 188 -6.26 23.12 -7.67
CA ASP A 188 -5.26 22.40 -6.87
C ASP A 188 -5.21 20.92 -7.29
N THR A 189 -4.10 20.24 -7.02
CA THR A 189 -3.85 18.87 -7.48
C THR A 189 -3.29 17.98 -6.38
N LEU A 190 -3.69 16.70 -6.41
CA LEU A 190 -3.14 15.66 -5.54
C LEU A 190 -2.84 14.41 -6.38
N GLU A 191 -1.58 13.96 -6.37
CA GLU A 191 -1.24 12.66 -6.94
C GLU A 191 -1.57 11.56 -5.93
N VAL A 192 -2.52 10.69 -6.27
CA VAL A 192 -2.90 9.55 -5.44
C VAL A 192 -2.42 8.26 -6.08
N THR A 193 -1.47 7.59 -5.44
CA THR A 193 -1.06 6.24 -5.86
C THR A 193 -1.95 5.21 -5.18
N ARG A 194 -2.85 4.59 -5.97
CA ARG A 194 -3.57 3.39 -5.52
C ARG A 194 -2.66 2.19 -5.68
N LEU A 195 -2.14 1.73 -4.56
CA LEU A 195 -1.36 0.51 -4.52
C LEU A 195 -2.32 -0.68 -4.64
N VAL A 196 -2.07 -1.52 -5.63
CA VAL A 196 -2.68 -2.85 -5.70
C VAL A 196 -1.65 -3.86 -5.26
N VAL A 197 -2.03 -4.70 -4.30
CA VAL A 197 -1.32 -5.94 -4.07
C VAL A 197 -1.56 -6.80 -5.31
N GLU A 198 -0.56 -6.82 -6.20
CA GLU A 198 -0.44 -7.93 -7.13
C GLU A 198 -0.14 -9.15 -6.27
N TYR A 199 -1.18 -9.91 -5.96
CA TYR A 199 -1.00 -11.29 -5.57
C TYR A 199 -0.37 -11.97 -6.77
N ASP A 200 0.96 -12.01 -6.78
CA ASP A 200 1.71 -12.85 -7.70
C ASP A 200 1.57 -14.28 -7.18
N ILE A 201 0.37 -14.82 -7.37
CA ILE A 201 0.07 -16.23 -7.18
C ILE A 201 0.66 -16.92 -8.40
N PHE A 202 1.97 -16.86 -8.55
CA PHE A 202 2.63 -17.81 -9.43
C PHE A 202 2.17 -19.19 -8.96
N SER A 203 1.46 -19.86 -9.87
CA SER A 203 1.34 -21.31 -9.87
C SER A 203 2.70 -21.87 -9.43
N PRO A 204 2.79 -22.91 -8.58
CA PRO A 204 4.06 -23.49 -8.11
C PRO A 204 4.98 -24.05 -9.23
N GLN A 205 4.75 -23.68 -10.48
CA GLN A 205 5.65 -23.77 -11.61
C GLN A 205 6.86 -22.87 -11.41
N ARG A 206 7.85 -23.44 -10.70
CA ARG A 206 9.27 -23.06 -10.76
C ARG A 206 9.56 -21.61 -10.34
N GLU A 207 9.30 -21.31 -9.07
CA GLU A 207 10.44 -20.74 -8.31
C GLU A 207 11.65 -21.63 -8.65
N PRO A 208 12.85 -21.10 -8.92
CA PRO A 208 14.03 -21.85 -8.56
C PRO A 208 13.97 -21.99 -7.04
N LEU A 209 13.12 -22.91 -6.56
CA LEU A 209 13.31 -23.65 -5.35
C LEU A 209 14.82 -23.86 -5.36
N PHE A 210 15.50 -23.34 -4.36
CA PHE A 210 16.94 -23.56 -4.18
C PHE A 210 17.91 -22.65 -4.94
N ALA A 211 17.52 -21.43 -5.32
CA ALA A 211 18.53 -20.40 -5.65
C ALA A 211 19.46 -20.16 -4.44
N THR A 212 20.72 -20.51 -4.60
CA THR A 212 21.81 -20.19 -3.66
C THR A 212 22.19 -18.73 -3.82
N GLY A 213 22.29 -18.00 -2.72
CA GLY A 213 22.64 -16.58 -2.76
C GLY A 213 21.96 -15.81 -1.63
N ASP A 214 22.51 -14.63 -1.39
CA ASP A 214 22.01 -13.71 -0.37
C ASP A 214 20.64 -13.15 -0.78
N VAL A 215 19.84 -12.78 0.22
CA VAL A 215 18.58 -12.07 0.00
C VAL A 215 18.88 -10.59 -0.14
N THR A 216 18.36 -9.99 -1.22
CA THR A 216 18.37 -8.53 -1.42
C THR A 216 16.96 -7.98 -1.36
N ILE A 217 16.82 -6.71 -1.03
CA ILE A 217 15.54 -6.00 -0.98
C ILE A 217 15.54 -4.90 -2.04
N SER A 218 14.44 -4.79 -2.78
CA SER A 218 14.19 -3.68 -3.70
C SER A 218 12.73 -3.28 -3.60
N GLY A 219 12.48 -2.02 -3.27
CA GLY A 219 11.15 -1.55 -2.89
C GLY A 219 10.59 -2.36 -1.73
N ASN A 220 9.36 -2.84 -1.85
CA ASN A 220 8.72 -3.67 -0.86
C ASN A 220 8.95 -5.19 -1.08
N ARG A 221 9.90 -5.61 -1.93
CA ARG A 221 10.09 -7.03 -2.30
C ARG A 221 11.44 -7.61 -1.90
N PHE A 222 11.45 -8.89 -1.51
CA PHE A 222 12.66 -9.70 -1.38
C PHE A 222 13.01 -10.38 -2.71
N TYR A 223 14.31 -10.55 -2.93
CA TYR A 223 14.86 -11.21 -4.10
C TYR A 223 15.96 -12.19 -3.69
N VAL A 224 16.09 -13.29 -4.43
CA VAL A 224 17.21 -14.22 -4.35
C VAL A 224 17.73 -14.45 -5.76
N ALA A 225 19.04 -14.23 -5.96
CA ALA A 225 19.66 -14.32 -7.28
C ALA A 225 18.95 -13.48 -8.38
N GLY A 226 18.43 -12.31 -8.00
CA GLY A 226 17.72 -11.38 -8.90
C GLY A 226 16.28 -11.80 -9.24
N GLN A 227 15.78 -12.92 -8.73
CA GLN A 227 14.39 -13.33 -8.88
C GLN A 227 13.60 -12.94 -7.63
N PRO A 228 12.34 -12.48 -7.76
CA PRO A 228 11.45 -12.31 -6.61
C PRO A 228 11.42 -13.59 -5.77
N TRP A 229 11.52 -13.44 -4.45
CA TRP A 229 11.48 -14.57 -3.53
C TRP A 229 10.41 -14.33 -2.48
N PHE A 230 9.54 -15.31 -2.26
CA PHE A 230 8.44 -15.21 -1.32
C PHE A 230 8.69 -16.17 -0.16
N PRO A 231 9.14 -15.70 1.02
CA PRO A 231 9.31 -16.59 2.14
C PRO A 231 7.98 -17.19 2.59
N LYS A 232 8.01 -18.51 2.71
CA LYS A 232 6.94 -19.36 3.21
C LYS A 232 7.54 -20.18 4.34
N THR A 233 7.00 -20.02 5.53
CA THR A 233 7.44 -20.68 6.75
C THR A 233 6.26 -20.84 7.69
N ASP A 234 6.44 -21.65 8.72
CA ASP A 234 5.44 -21.85 9.75
C ASP A 234 6.09 -22.06 11.11
N PHE A 235 5.38 -21.66 12.15
CA PHE A 235 5.64 -22.07 13.52
C PHE A 235 5.13 -23.51 13.70
N LEU A 236 5.66 -24.46 12.92
CA LEU A 236 5.15 -25.84 12.92
C LEU A 236 5.21 -26.40 14.34
N THR A 237 4.04 -26.56 14.97
CA THR A 237 3.85 -27.43 16.13
C THR A 237 3.54 -28.83 15.59
N ALA A 238 4.56 -29.66 15.36
CA ALA A 238 4.31 -31.03 14.90
C ALA A 238 3.71 -31.87 16.04
N ILE A 239 2.53 -32.44 15.83
CA ILE A 239 1.97 -33.49 16.71
C ILE A 239 2.66 -34.80 16.33
N GLY A 240 3.55 -35.31 17.20
CA GLY A 240 4.10 -36.66 17.04
C GLY A 240 3.01 -37.74 17.15
N PRO A 241 3.26 -38.98 16.68
CA PRO A 241 2.33 -40.08 16.91
C PRO A 241 2.13 -40.30 18.43
N GLY A 242 0.92 -40.04 18.94
CA GLY A 242 0.58 -40.31 20.36
C GLY A 242 -0.19 -39.24 21.13
N ASN A 243 -0.71 -38.17 20.51
CA ASN A 243 -1.48 -37.11 21.21
C ASN A 243 -0.72 -36.32 22.30
N ASP A 244 0.61 -36.31 22.28
CA ASP A 244 1.38 -35.37 23.10
C ASP A 244 1.33 -33.97 22.48
N VAL A 245 0.39 -33.16 22.96
CA VAL A 245 0.25 -31.75 22.61
C VAL A 245 1.57 -31.03 22.95
N VAL A 246 2.12 -30.24 22.01
CA VAL A 246 3.31 -29.36 22.12
C VAL A 246 4.71 -30.00 22.05
N THR A 247 4.96 -31.09 21.31
CA THR A 247 6.31 -31.73 21.41
C THR A 247 7.43 -31.04 20.63
N TYR A 248 7.25 -30.56 19.39
CA TYR A 248 8.35 -29.98 18.58
C TYR A 248 7.93 -28.73 17.83
N THR A 249 8.72 -27.68 17.96
CA THR A 249 8.54 -26.41 17.28
C THR A 249 9.79 -26.01 16.49
N THR A 250 9.59 -25.40 15.32
CA THR A 250 10.69 -24.92 14.46
C THR A 250 11.58 -23.91 15.15
N HIS A 251 11.02 -23.07 16.01
CA HIS A 251 11.78 -22.04 16.68
C HIS A 251 12.69 -22.58 17.81
N CYS A 252 12.38 -23.75 18.39
CA CYS A 252 13.25 -24.47 19.33
C CYS A 252 14.21 -25.45 18.62
N TYR A 253 14.32 -25.40 17.30
CA TYR A 253 15.03 -26.40 16.49
C TYR A 253 16.47 -26.70 16.98
N LEU A 254 17.21 -25.69 17.45
CA LEU A 254 18.60 -25.84 17.87
C LEU A 254 18.78 -26.65 19.19
N SER A 255 17.74 -26.81 20.00
CA SER A 255 17.77 -27.60 21.24
C SER A 255 17.14 -28.98 21.09
N GLN A 256 16.54 -29.29 19.94
CA GLN A 256 15.89 -30.59 19.68
C GLN A 256 16.90 -31.71 19.40
N SER A 257 16.50 -32.96 19.63
CA SER A 257 17.29 -34.13 19.21
C SER A 257 17.35 -34.25 17.69
N SER A 258 18.39 -34.91 17.16
CA SER A 258 18.56 -35.09 15.71
C SER A 258 17.36 -35.72 15.01
N SER A 259 16.66 -36.66 15.66
CA SER A 259 15.42 -37.26 15.13
C SER A 259 14.26 -36.27 15.00
N ARG A 260 14.15 -35.35 15.97
CA ARG A 260 13.11 -34.31 16.00
C ARG A 260 13.42 -33.21 14.98
N GLN A 261 14.69 -32.82 14.89
CA GLN A 261 15.17 -31.89 13.86
C GLN A 261 14.88 -32.43 12.46
N GLN A 262 15.17 -33.71 12.20
CA GLN A 262 14.82 -34.36 10.93
C GLN A 262 13.31 -34.31 10.65
N THR A 263 12.48 -34.65 11.64
CA THR A 263 11.01 -34.61 11.52
C THR A 263 10.51 -33.21 11.15
N LEU A 264 11.04 -32.16 11.78
CA LEU A 264 10.69 -30.77 11.48
C LEU A 264 11.07 -30.38 10.05
N ARG A 265 12.27 -30.73 9.60
CA ARG A 265 12.74 -30.44 8.23
C ARG A 265 11.90 -31.14 7.18
N ASP A 266 11.59 -32.41 7.39
CA ASP A 266 10.79 -33.21 6.46
C ASP A 266 9.34 -32.68 6.41
N GLY A 267 8.77 -32.30 7.56
CA GLY A 267 7.45 -31.67 7.63
C GLY A 267 7.38 -30.33 6.89
N LEU A 268 8.42 -29.48 7.05
CA LEU A 268 8.49 -28.20 6.34
C LEU A 268 8.50 -28.41 4.82
N LYS A 269 9.38 -29.30 4.34
CA LYS A 269 9.52 -29.59 2.90
C LYS A 269 8.27 -30.24 2.32
N ALA A 270 7.68 -31.20 3.03
CA ALA A 270 6.44 -31.84 2.60
C ALA A 270 5.29 -30.84 2.46
N SER A 271 5.34 -29.75 3.22
CA SER A 271 4.34 -28.67 3.22
C SER A 271 4.64 -27.56 2.21
N GLY A 272 5.77 -27.64 1.50
CA GLY A 272 6.18 -26.65 0.49
C GLY A 272 6.77 -25.36 1.08
N TYR A 273 7.17 -25.37 2.36
CA TYR A 273 7.87 -24.24 2.96
C TYR A 273 9.31 -24.15 2.44
N ASN A 274 9.79 -22.92 2.26
CA ASN A 274 11.12 -22.63 1.70
C ASN A 274 12.02 -21.89 2.71
N SER A 275 11.51 -21.62 3.91
CA SER A 275 12.20 -20.94 4.99
C SER A 275 11.82 -21.52 6.34
N ILE A 276 12.60 -21.18 7.37
CA ILE A 276 12.42 -21.67 8.74
C ILE A 276 12.80 -20.57 9.74
N TYR A 277 11.98 -20.39 10.77
CA TYR A 277 12.29 -19.53 11.92
C TYR A 277 13.14 -20.28 12.94
N ILE A 278 14.23 -19.67 13.39
CA ILE A 278 15.16 -20.24 14.38
C ILE A 278 15.42 -19.21 15.47
N TYR A 279 15.10 -19.54 16.73
CA TYR A 279 15.56 -18.75 17.87
C TYR A 279 16.99 -19.10 18.24
N THR A 280 17.80 -18.09 18.53
CA THR A 280 19.10 -18.26 19.19
C THR A 280 19.01 -18.14 20.71
N LEU A 281 17.91 -17.61 21.24
CA LEU A 281 17.58 -17.63 22.66
C LEU A 281 16.06 -17.84 22.83
N ASN A 282 15.68 -18.80 23.67
CA ASN A 282 14.32 -19.01 24.15
C ASN A 282 14.40 -19.42 25.63
N GLN A 283 13.86 -18.58 26.53
CA GLN A 283 13.82 -18.83 27.97
C GLN A 283 12.41 -18.85 28.59
N GLY A 284 11.36 -19.20 27.85
CA GLY A 284 10.08 -19.46 28.52
C GLY A 284 8.96 -19.97 27.63
N ASP A 285 9.04 -19.67 26.35
CA ASP A 285 7.96 -19.93 25.42
C ASP A 285 7.67 -21.45 25.30
N TYR A 286 6.39 -21.81 25.18
CA TYR A 286 5.90 -23.20 25.07
C TYR A 286 6.20 -24.14 26.25
N SER A 287 5.93 -23.70 27.49
CA SER A 287 5.91 -24.54 28.70
C SER A 287 7.29 -25.04 29.17
N ALA A 288 8.33 -24.24 29.01
CA ALA A 288 9.68 -24.69 29.32
C ALA A 288 9.95 -24.94 30.84
N GLY A 289 8.97 -24.68 31.72
CA GLY A 289 8.95 -25.16 33.11
C GLY A 289 8.86 -26.69 33.28
N SER A 290 8.49 -27.44 32.23
CA SER A 290 8.39 -28.92 32.25
C SER A 290 9.12 -29.62 31.10
N ARG A 291 9.73 -28.88 30.15
CA ARG A 291 10.39 -29.44 28.94
C ARG A 291 11.72 -28.74 28.65
N PRO A 292 12.86 -29.24 29.18
CA PRO A 292 14.19 -28.66 28.95
C PRO A 292 14.60 -28.55 27.47
N GLU A 293 14.04 -29.40 26.61
CA GLU A 293 14.26 -29.35 25.15
C GLU A 293 13.70 -28.10 24.46
N ASN A 294 12.82 -27.33 25.12
CA ASN A 294 12.26 -26.09 24.57
C ASN A 294 13.08 -24.86 24.98
N VAL A 295 14.14 -25.05 25.75
CA VAL A 295 15.05 -23.97 26.15
C VAL A 295 16.21 -23.90 25.17
N VAL A 296 16.35 -22.75 24.51
CA VAL A 296 17.45 -22.48 23.59
C VAL A 296 18.34 -21.43 24.23
N THR A 297 19.61 -21.75 24.49
CA THR A 297 20.61 -20.77 24.94
C THR A 297 21.98 -21.11 24.38
N PRO A 298 22.77 -20.13 23.90
CA PRO A 298 24.14 -20.36 23.46
C PRO A 298 25.12 -20.39 24.64
N TYR A 299 24.64 -20.14 25.87
CA TYR A 299 25.45 -19.96 27.06
C TYR A 299 25.41 -21.15 28.00
N GLY A 300 26.52 -21.37 28.72
CA GLY A 300 26.65 -22.45 29.69
C GLY A 300 26.42 -23.86 29.11
N ASN A 301 26.13 -24.84 29.96
CA ASN A 301 25.96 -26.24 29.54
C ASN A 301 24.49 -26.63 29.26
N GLY A 302 23.60 -25.64 29.07
CA GLY A 302 22.16 -25.83 28.84
C GLY A 302 21.29 -25.24 29.96
N GLY A 303 19.97 -25.38 29.82
CA GLY A 303 19.00 -24.79 30.73
C GLY A 303 18.79 -23.30 30.49
N TRP A 304 18.28 -22.57 31.49
CA TRP A 304 17.78 -21.21 31.34
C TRP A 304 18.83 -20.10 31.43
N SER A 305 20.12 -20.43 31.44
CA SER A 305 21.18 -19.44 31.67
C SER A 305 21.31 -18.47 30.51
N PHE A 306 21.21 -17.17 30.79
CA PHE A 306 21.66 -16.10 29.93
C PHE A 306 22.84 -15.40 30.60
N ASP A 307 24.04 -15.71 30.13
CA ASP A 307 25.29 -15.17 30.66
C ASP A 307 26.24 -14.91 29.50
N VAL A 308 26.28 -13.65 29.05
CA VAL A 308 27.15 -13.22 27.96
C VAL A 308 28.63 -13.46 28.24
N GLY A 309 29.04 -13.68 29.49
CA GLY A 309 30.41 -14.04 29.84
C GLY A 309 30.76 -15.52 29.63
N ASN A 310 29.77 -16.38 29.34
CA ASN A 310 29.92 -17.84 29.35
C ASN A 310 29.41 -18.49 28.05
N LEU A 311 29.88 -18.00 26.90
CA LEU A 311 29.55 -18.55 25.59
C LEU A 311 30.07 -19.99 25.46
N ASN A 312 29.20 -20.93 25.14
CA ASN A 312 29.58 -22.33 24.98
C ASN A 312 29.98 -22.62 23.52
N ALA A 313 31.29 -22.60 23.26
CA ALA A 313 31.85 -22.84 21.93
C ALA A 313 31.46 -24.21 21.33
N GLY A 314 31.39 -25.27 22.14
CA GLY A 314 31.00 -26.60 21.66
C GLY A 314 29.54 -26.66 21.22
N ARG A 315 28.65 -25.95 21.93
CA ARG A 315 27.24 -25.79 21.55
C ARG A 315 27.09 -24.96 20.28
N ILE A 316 27.81 -23.84 20.18
CA ILE A 316 27.83 -23.01 18.97
C ILE A 316 28.25 -23.86 17.76
N ALA A 317 29.32 -24.66 17.87
CA ALA A 317 29.76 -25.53 16.79
C ALA A 317 28.68 -26.56 16.38
N ALA A 318 27.98 -27.15 17.35
CA ALA A 318 26.89 -28.07 17.07
C ALA A 318 25.71 -27.37 16.36
N TRP A 319 25.34 -26.17 16.81
CA TRP A 319 24.30 -25.37 16.17
C TRP A 319 24.67 -24.93 14.75
N GLN A 320 25.92 -24.52 14.52
CA GLN A 320 26.41 -24.17 13.18
C GLN A 320 26.27 -25.35 12.21
N ALA A 321 26.60 -26.57 12.64
CA ALA A 321 26.43 -27.77 11.82
C ALA A 321 24.96 -28.03 11.46
N GLU A 322 24.05 -27.86 12.42
CA GLU A 322 22.61 -28.04 12.20
C GLU A 322 22.03 -26.97 11.26
N VAL A 323 22.41 -25.70 11.42
CA VAL A 323 21.97 -24.62 10.51
C VAL A 323 22.58 -24.80 9.11
N ALA A 324 23.84 -25.23 9.01
CA ALA A 324 24.45 -25.57 7.73
C ALA A 324 23.69 -26.70 7.01
N SER A 325 23.22 -27.72 7.73
CA SER A 325 22.42 -28.81 7.14
C SER A 325 21.09 -28.32 6.56
N LEU A 326 20.43 -27.34 7.22
CA LEU A 326 19.18 -26.75 6.71
C LEU A 326 19.37 -26.17 5.31
N ILE A 327 20.52 -25.55 5.07
CA ILE A 327 20.87 -24.90 3.80
C ILE A 327 21.33 -25.93 2.77
N ASN A 328 22.30 -26.76 3.14
CA ASN A 328 23.01 -27.65 2.20
C ASN A 328 22.18 -28.88 1.81
N ASP A 329 21.46 -29.47 2.76
CA ASP A 329 20.79 -30.76 2.56
C ASP A 329 19.29 -30.59 2.36
N HIS A 330 18.71 -29.58 3.00
CA HIS A 330 17.27 -29.37 3.03
C HIS A 330 16.80 -28.19 2.20
N GLN A 331 17.73 -27.29 1.83
CA GLN A 331 17.50 -26.12 1.00
C GLN A 331 16.42 -25.18 1.58
N LEU A 332 16.34 -25.15 2.91
CA LEU A 332 15.54 -24.18 3.67
C LEU A 332 16.39 -22.95 3.94
N LYS A 333 15.78 -21.77 3.87
CA LYS A 333 16.42 -20.49 4.18
C LYS A 333 16.16 -20.12 5.65
N PRO A 334 17.18 -20.15 6.54
CA PRO A 334 16.98 -19.88 7.95
C PRO A 334 16.85 -18.38 8.23
N PHE A 335 15.88 -18.03 9.06
CA PHE A 335 15.68 -16.69 9.60
C PHE A 335 16.16 -16.78 11.04
N LEU A 336 17.17 -15.98 11.38
CA LEU A 336 17.69 -16.00 12.74
C LEU A 336 17.02 -14.92 13.56
N TRP A 337 16.20 -15.39 14.49
CA TRP A 337 15.51 -14.56 15.46
C TRP A 337 16.31 -14.56 16.75
N LEU A 338 16.70 -13.36 17.18
CA LEU A 338 17.69 -13.24 18.24
C LEU A 338 17.10 -13.61 19.60
N ALA A 339 15.80 -13.43 19.82
CA ALA A 339 15.15 -13.82 21.05
C ALA A 339 13.68 -14.16 20.82
N ALA A 340 13.19 -15.21 21.48
CA ALA A 340 11.77 -15.35 21.78
C ALA A 340 11.33 -14.22 22.72
N ASP A 341 10.05 -13.86 22.68
CA ASP A 341 9.46 -12.84 23.53
C ASP A 341 9.71 -13.19 25.00
N ASP A 342 9.42 -14.43 25.43
CA ASP A 342 9.53 -14.92 26.82
C ASP A 342 10.98 -15.08 27.35
N SER A 343 11.95 -14.54 26.62
CA SER A 343 13.34 -14.42 27.07
C SER A 343 13.55 -13.24 28.02
N SER A 344 13.05 -13.37 29.25
CA SER A 344 13.08 -12.31 30.28
C SER A 344 14.46 -11.67 30.53
N ALA A 345 15.55 -12.44 30.33
CA ALA A 345 16.89 -11.91 30.51
C ALA A 345 17.28 -10.88 29.43
N ILE A 346 16.79 -11.04 28.20
CA ILE A 346 17.00 -10.06 27.12
C ILE A 346 16.10 -8.84 27.31
N ARG A 347 14.83 -9.03 27.74
CA ARG A 347 13.89 -7.93 28.01
C ARG A 347 14.48 -6.87 28.96
N THR A 348 15.27 -7.31 29.96
CA THR A 348 15.81 -6.46 31.04
C THR A 348 17.31 -6.18 30.95
N ALA A 349 17.99 -6.72 29.94
CA ALA A 349 19.44 -6.56 29.78
C ALA A 349 19.84 -5.12 29.42
N SER A 350 21.06 -4.74 29.83
CA SER A 350 21.66 -3.48 29.39
C SER A 350 21.95 -3.49 27.89
N MET A 351 21.99 -2.32 27.25
CA MET A 351 22.36 -2.20 25.85
C MET A 351 23.72 -2.85 25.54
N ALA A 352 24.72 -2.71 26.41
CA ALA A 352 26.03 -3.33 26.24
C ALA A 352 25.97 -4.87 26.28
N THR A 353 25.14 -5.43 27.16
CA THR A 353 24.89 -6.87 27.24
C THR A 353 24.21 -7.38 25.97
N LEU A 354 23.21 -6.66 25.47
CA LEU A 354 22.52 -6.99 24.22
C LEU A 354 23.48 -6.92 23.03
N GLN A 355 24.28 -5.88 22.93
CA GLN A 355 25.31 -5.73 21.89
C GLN A 355 26.33 -6.88 21.91
N THR A 356 26.80 -7.28 23.09
CA THR A 356 27.70 -8.44 23.25
C THR A 356 27.02 -9.73 22.78
N TYR A 357 25.74 -9.91 23.10
CA TYR A 357 24.97 -11.05 22.60
C TYR A 357 24.87 -11.05 21.06
N LEU A 358 24.56 -9.91 20.46
CA LEU A 358 24.51 -9.75 19.00
C LEU A 358 25.87 -10.06 18.37
N ASP A 359 26.96 -9.57 18.95
CA ASP A 359 28.32 -9.85 18.47
C ASP A 359 28.61 -11.36 18.46
N HIS A 360 28.22 -12.09 19.51
CA HIS A 360 28.36 -13.54 19.55
C HIS A 360 27.54 -14.24 18.45
N MET A 361 26.27 -13.85 18.27
CA MET A 361 25.38 -14.52 17.31
C MET A 361 25.78 -14.22 15.86
N VAL A 362 26.18 -12.98 15.56
CA VAL A 362 26.70 -12.62 14.24
C VAL A 362 28.02 -13.34 13.97
N ALA A 363 28.98 -13.28 14.89
CA ALA A 363 30.26 -13.97 14.73
C ALA A 363 30.11 -15.48 14.52
N ALA A 364 29.11 -16.09 15.17
CA ALA A 364 28.81 -17.50 15.02
C ALA A 364 28.05 -17.85 13.73
N PHE A 365 27.09 -17.02 13.31
CA PHE A 365 26.08 -17.48 12.35
C PHE A 365 25.99 -16.70 11.04
N ASP A 366 26.64 -15.54 10.86
CA ASP A 366 26.34 -14.60 9.74
C ASP A 366 26.44 -15.18 8.32
N SER A 367 27.20 -16.27 8.15
CA SER A 367 27.31 -17.00 6.89
C SER A 367 26.08 -17.84 6.52
N TYR A 368 25.12 -18.03 7.43
CA TYR A 368 24.03 -18.99 7.29
C TYR A 368 22.63 -18.36 7.08
N PRO A 369 22.14 -17.43 7.92
CA PRO A 369 20.78 -16.94 7.79
C PRO A 369 20.63 -16.04 6.58
N VAL A 370 19.43 -16.03 6.02
CA VAL A 370 19.09 -15.10 4.94
C VAL A 370 18.59 -13.76 5.48
N LEU A 371 18.07 -13.75 6.70
CA LEU A 371 17.48 -12.59 7.37
C LEU A 371 17.74 -12.68 8.89
N TYR A 372 17.93 -11.53 9.52
CA TYR A 372 17.94 -11.40 10.97
C TYR A 372 16.69 -10.68 11.48
N VAL A 373 16.19 -11.10 12.64
CA VAL A 373 15.09 -10.44 13.35
C VAL A 373 15.56 -10.14 14.78
N ILE A 374 15.43 -8.90 15.23
CA ILE A 374 15.97 -8.46 16.53
C ILE A 374 15.29 -9.11 17.75
N GLY A 375 14.12 -9.70 17.57
CA GLY A 375 13.37 -10.44 18.58
C GLY A 375 11.91 -10.63 18.16
N LEU A 376 11.21 -11.54 18.84
CA LEU A 376 9.76 -11.70 18.76
C LEU A 376 9.08 -10.61 19.60
N GLU A 377 8.03 -10.01 19.05
CA GLU A 377 7.14 -9.04 19.72
C GLU A 377 7.87 -7.97 20.55
N VAL A 378 8.88 -7.33 19.95
CA VAL A 378 9.79 -6.46 20.69
C VAL A 378 9.11 -5.23 21.30
N ASP A 379 7.96 -4.83 20.76
CA ASP A 379 7.17 -3.69 21.18
C ASP A 379 6.36 -3.93 22.47
N GLU A 380 6.41 -5.16 23.01
CA GLU A 380 5.89 -5.49 24.34
C GLU A 380 6.86 -5.13 25.47
N TYR A 381 8.16 -5.13 25.20
CA TYR A 381 9.19 -5.04 26.25
C TYR A 381 10.32 -4.03 25.98
N TRP A 382 10.50 -3.57 24.75
CA TRP A 382 11.42 -2.50 24.40
C TRP A 382 10.69 -1.28 23.87
N SER A 383 11.26 -0.10 24.14
CA SER A 383 10.84 1.13 23.48
C SER A 383 11.30 1.14 22.01
N ALA A 384 10.62 1.92 21.16
CA ALA A 384 11.01 2.08 19.76
C ALA A 384 12.47 2.52 19.60
N SER A 385 12.97 3.43 20.44
CA SER A 385 14.36 3.89 20.38
C SER A 385 15.35 2.79 20.77
N THR A 386 15.01 1.93 21.73
CA THR A 386 15.82 0.74 22.06
C THR A 386 15.86 -0.22 20.88
N ALA A 387 14.72 -0.54 20.28
CA ALA A 387 14.63 -1.43 19.11
C ALA A 387 15.44 -0.87 17.93
N GLN A 388 15.27 0.41 17.59
CA GLN A 388 16.03 1.09 16.54
C GLN A 388 17.55 1.06 16.79
N ALA A 389 17.98 1.33 18.02
CA ALA A 389 19.41 1.30 18.38
C ALA A 389 20.01 -0.10 18.22
N LEU A 390 19.28 -1.15 18.61
CA LEU A 390 19.68 -2.55 18.41
C LEU A 390 19.68 -2.94 16.93
N GLY A 391 18.66 -2.56 16.18
CA GLY A 391 18.58 -2.77 14.74
C GLY A 391 19.76 -2.11 14.01
N ALA A 392 20.04 -0.84 14.32
CA ALA A 392 21.19 -0.12 13.77
C ALA A 392 22.53 -0.78 14.15
N TYR A 393 22.67 -1.23 15.41
CA TYR A 393 23.86 -1.97 15.84
C TYR A 393 24.01 -3.27 15.06
N LEU A 394 22.96 -4.08 14.94
CA LEU A 394 23.01 -5.33 14.20
C LEU A 394 23.38 -5.11 12.72
N LYS A 395 22.78 -4.10 12.07
CA LYS A 395 23.14 -3.69 10.70
C LYS A 395 24.59 -3.24 10.55
N SER A 396 25.24 -2.79 11.63
CA SER A 396 26.68 -2.48 11.60
C SER A 396 27.57 -3.73 11.64
N LYS A 397 27.00 -4.90 11.96
CA LYS A 397 27.71 -6.17 12.13
C LYS A 397 27.47 -7.16 11.00
N THR A 398 26.40 -6.99 10.22
CA THR A 398 26.02 -7.90 9.15
C THR A 398 25.62 -7.15 7.88
N SER A 399 25.84 -7.76 6.72
CA SER A 399 25.27 -7.32 5.44
C SER A 399 23.91 -7.97 5.12
N ARG A 400 23.44 -8.89 5.98
CA ARG A 400 22.12 -9.52 5.86
C ARG A 400 21.03 -8.50 6.18
N PRO A 401 19.86 -8.55 5.52
CA PRO A 401 18.75 -7.69 5.90
C PRO A 401 18.32 -7.93 7.36
N VAL A 402 18.02 -6.85 8.06
CA VAL A 402 17.63 -6.84 9.47
C VAL A 402 16.21 -6.33 9.61
N GLY A 403 15.34 -7.13 10.22
CA GLY A 403 13.94 -6.81 10.46
C GLY A 403 13.56 -6.75 11.94
N VAL A 404 12.32 -6.36 12.17
CA VAL A 404 11.68 -6.26 13.49
C VAL A 404 10.35 -7.03 13.48
N HIS A 405 10.03 -7.70 14.58
CA HIS A 405 8.73 -8.32 14.78
C HIS A 405 7.88 -7.50 15.76
N LEU A 406 6.61 -7.25 15.41
CA LEU A 406 5.66 -6.47 16.21
C LEU A 406 4.40 -7.29 16.56
N THR A 407 3.83 -7.05 17.74
CA THR A 407 2.58 -7.69 18.22
C THR A 407 1.32 -7.18 17.48
N ILE A 408 0.14 -7.70 17.84
CA ILE A 408 -1.14 -7.57 17.12
C ILE A 408 -1.54 -6.11 16.76
N ALA A 409 -1.24 -5.78 15.50
CA ALA A 409 -2.03 -5.09 14.48
C ALA A 409 -2.67 -3.70 14.73
N GLU A 410 -3.49 -3.43 15.76
CA GLU A 410 -4.37 -2.22 15.69
C GLU A 410 -3.84 -0.94 16.35
N THR A 411 -2.97 -1.01 17.36
CA THR A 411 -2.51 0.21 18.08
C THR A 411 -1.00 0.46 18.03
N ARG A 412 -0.17 -0.55 17.76
CA ARG A 412 1.30 -0.45 17.82
C ARG A 412 2.00 -0.68 16.49
N VAL A 413 1.39 -1.43 15.57
CA VAL A 413 1.82 -1.48 14.17
C VAL A 413 1.58 -0.14 13.46
N VAL A 414 0.80 0.77 14.04
CA VAL A 414 0.64 2.15 13.55
C VAL A 414 1.76 3.07 14.04
N ASP A 415 2.51 2.68 15.08
CA ASP A 415 3.63 3.48 15.55
C ASP A 415 4.80 3.36 14.58
N SER A 416 4.84 4.30 13.64
CA SER A 416 5.88 4.43 12.64
C SER A 416 7.30 4.42 13.25
N ALA A 417 7.46 4.75 14.53
CA ALA A 417 8.77 4.71 15.19
C ALA A 417 9.35 3.30 15.19
N TYR A 418 8.60 2.25 15.52
CA TYR A 418 9.14 0.88 15.54
C TYR A 418 9.57 0.38 14.16
N LYS A 419 9.02 0.96 13.09
CA LYS A 419 9.35 0.59 11.71
C LYS A 419 10.64 1.24 11.22
N GLN A 420 11.05 2.38 11.78
CA GLN A 420 12.19 3.14 11.27
C GLN A 420 13.52 2.38 11.43
N GLY A 421 14.38 2.43 10.40
CA GLY A 421 15.73 1.86 10.43
C GLY A 421 15.86 0.38 10.05
N PHE A 422 14.74 -0.37 10.00
CA PHE A 422 14.71 -1.80 9.62
C PHE A 422 14.51 -2.02 8.12
N ASP A 423 15.10 -3.08 7.59
CA ASP A 423 15.02 -3.40 6.15
C ASP A 423 13.70 -4.07 5.78
N PHE A 424 13.04 -4.75 6.71
CA PHE A 424 11.73 -5.36 6.54
C PHE A 424 10.97 -5.43 7.87
N ILE A 425 9.66 -5.55 7.81
CA ILE A 425 8.78 -5.65 8.97
C ILE A 425 8.17 -7.04 9.02
N MET A 426 8.11 -7.60 10.22
CA MET A 426 7.32 -8.78 10.53
C MET A 426 6.26 -8.37 11.53
N ALA A 427 5.03 -8.84 11.37
CA ALA A 427 4.04 -8.62 12.41
C ALA A 427 3.07 -9.78 12.56
N GLN A 428 2.56 -9.86 13.77
CA GLN A 428 1.43 -10.67 14.13
C GLN A 428 0.15 -9.98 13.64
N LEU A 429 -0.71 -10.72 12.94
CA LEU A 429 -2.02 -10.22 12.52
C LEU A 429 -3.10 -10.62 13.53
N ASN A 430 -4.17 -9.83 13.55
CA ASN A 430 -5.44 -10.25 14.13
C ASN A 430 -5.85 -11.60 13.56
N SER A 431 -6.53 -12.41 14.37
CA SER A 431 -7.01 -13.74 13.96
C SER A 431 -8.08 -13.59 12.87
N PRO A 432 -7.74 -13.66 11.56
CA PRO A 432 -8.62 -13.18 10.52
C PRO A 432 -9.78 -14.17 10.39
N GLN A 433 -11.01 -13.67 10.48
CA GLN A 433 -12.21 -14.50 10.39
C GLN A 433 -12.55 -14.88 8.93
N SER A 434 -11.88 -14.27 7.96
CA SER A 434 -12.06 -14.54 6.53
C SER A 434 -10.83 -14.17 5.70
N ASN A 435 -10.72 -14.71 4.49
CA ASN A 435 -9.69 -14.32 3.52
C ASN A 435 -9.76 -12.83 3.19
N ALA A 436 -10.96 -12.24 3.13
CA ALA A 436 -11.12 -10.81 2.86
C ALA A 436 -10.60 -9.94 4.02
N GLN A 437 -10.82 -10.35 5.26
CA GLN A 437 -10.24 -9.69 6.43
C GLN A 437 -8.71 -9.83 6.44
N TYR A 438 -8.19 -11.02 6.14
CA TYR A 438 -6.75 -11.24 6.01
C TYR A 438 -6.14 -10.32 4.95
N VAL A 439 -6.72 -10.26 3.75
CA VAL A 439 -6.29 -9.35 2.68
C VAL A 439 -6.37 -7.90 3.13
N SER A 440 -7.43 -7.50 3.83
CA SER A 440 -7.61 -6.14 4.35
C SER A 440 -6.54 -5.77 5.38
N ASP A 441 -6.31 -6.65 6.36
CA ASP A 441 -5.29 -6.46 7.39
C ASP A 441 -3.93 -6.32 6.72
N VAL A 442 -3.57 -7.28 5.87
CA VAL A 442 -2.32 -7.28 5.10
C VAL A 442 -2.17 -6.01 4.25
N ASN A 443 -3.19 -5.61 3.51
CA ASN A 443 -3.18 -4.41 2.66
C ASN A 443 -3.03 -3.12 3.47
N SER A 444 -3.41 -3.10 4.75
CA SER A 444 -3.17 -1.95 5.62
C SER A 444 -1.69 -1.82 6.03
N TYR A 445 -0.92 -2.91 5.94
CA TYR A 445 0.50 -2.97 6.32
C TYR A 445 1.47 -2.98 5.14
N VAL A 446 1.07 -3.52 3.99
CA VAL A 446 1.92 -3.71 2.80
C VAL A 446 2.18 -2.41 2.02
N LEU A 447 1.49 -1.31 2.36
CA LEU A 447 1.76 0.03 1.81
C LEU A 447 3.05 0.67 2.35
N THR A 448 3.94 -0.12 2.95
CA THR A 448 5.25 0.34 3.39
C THR A 448 6.24 0.39 2.24
N ASP A 449 7.23 1.27 2.36
CA ASP A 449 8.42 1.39 1.50
C ASP A 449 9.38 0.19 1.57
N ARG A 450 8.97 -0.91 2.23
CA ARG A 450 9.79 -2.07 2.56
C ARG A 450 8.96 -3.34 2.64
N PRO A 451 9.59 -4.53 2.57
CA PRO A 451 8.88 -5.80 2.67
C PRO A 451 8.18 -5.99 4.00
N TYR A 452 7.01 -6.63 3.93
CA TYR A 452 6.21 -7.01 5.08
C TYR A 452 5.97 -8.52 5.09
N ILE A 453 6.14 -9.13 6.26
CA ILE A 453 5.84 -10.54 6.49
C ILE A 453 4.75 -10.61 7.55
N ALA A 454 3.57 -11.12 7.17
CA ALA A 454 2.59 -11.56 8.14
C ALA A 454 3.14 -12.83 8.78
N ALA A 455 3.78 -12.69 9.93
CA ALA A 455 4.62 -13.72 10.50
C ALA A 455 3.83 -14.69 11.36
N GLU A 456 2.71 -14.23 11.93
CA GLU A 456 1.93 -14.96 12.91
C GLU A 456 0.45 -14.55 12.85
N PHE A 457 -0.49 -15.50 12.78
CA PHE A 457 -1.92 -15.23 12.94
C PHE A 457 -2.72 -16.50 13.26
N ASN A 458 -3.80 -16.42 14.04
CA ASN A 458 -4.69 -17.58 14.25
C ASN A 458 -5.80 -17.63 13.20
N VAL A 459 -6.05 -18.80 12.62
CA VAL A 459 -7.22 -19.05 11.76
C VAL A 459 -8.33 -19.72 12.57
N THR A 460 -9.48 -19.07 12.72
CA THR A 460 -10.68 -19.66 13.34
C THR A 460 -11.63 -20.23 12.28
N GLY A 461 -11.89 -21.54 12.32
CA GLY A 461 -12.84 -22.18 11.39
C GLY A 461 -12.88 -23.72 11.41
N LYS A 462 -13.36 -24.34 12.51
CA LYS A 462 -13.94 -25.69 12.46
C LYS A 462 -15.32 -25.66 13.13
N GLY A 463 -16.38 -25.57 12.33
CA GLY A 463 -17.74 -25.90 12.75
C GLY A 463 -17.86 -27.39 13.08
N SER A 464 -18.75 -27.72 14.02
CA SER A 464 -18.96 -29.04 14.62
C SER A 464 -19.58 -30.09 13.68
N GLY A 465 -18.86 -30.54 12.65
CA GLY A 465 -19.25 -31.65 11.78
C GLY A 465 -18.02 -32.30 11.15
N GLY A 466 -17.83 -33.60 11.37
CA GLY A 466 -16.65 -34.34 10.91
C GLY A 466 -16.72 -34.68 9.42
N GLU A 467 -15.70 -34.27 8.65
CA GLU A 467 -15.36 -34.79 7.31
C GLU A 467 -13.84 -34.61 7.06
N ALA A 468 -13.18 -35.59 6.43
CA ALA A 468 -11.71 -35.73 6.37
C ALA A 468 -10.93 -34.57 5.71
N GLU A 469 -9.65 -34.40 6.09
CA GLU A 469 -8.79 -33.24 5.74
C GLU A 469 -8.34 -33.19 4.27
N PRO A 470 -8.26 -31.99 3.67
CA PRO A 470 -7.62 -31.78 2.37
C PRO A 470 -6.09 -31.72 2.48
N THR A 471 -5.44 -32.25 1.44
CA THR A 471 -3.99 -32.45 1.29
C THR A 471 -3.20 -31.13 1.22
N VAL A 472 -1.87 -31.18 1.40
CA VAL A 472 -0.96 -30.02 1.26
C VAL A 472 -1.15 -29.29 -0.08
N THR A 473 -1.46 -30.04 -1.15
CA THR A 473 -1.76 -29.53 -2.50
C THR A 473 -3.03 -28.68 -2.54
N GLU A 474 -3.95 -28.85 -1.60
CA GLU A 474 -5.21 -28.10 -1.51
C GLU A 474 -5.07 -26.85 -0.62
N ARG A 475 -4.17 -26.88 0.37
CA ARG A 475 -3.85 -25.69 1.20
C ARG A 475 -3.04 -24.65 0.42
N SER A 476 -2.18 -25.11 -0.48
CA SER A 476 -1.49 -24.26 -1.44
C SER A 476 -2.41 -23.75 -2.58
N LYS A 477 -3.56 -24.40 -2.82
CA LYS A 477 -4.62 -23.90 -3.72
C LYS A 477 -5.54 -22.87 -3.06
N ALA A 478 -5.64 -22.82 -1.74
CA ALA A 478 -6.51 -21.90 -1.01
C ALA A 478 -6.07 -20.42 -1.11
N ILE A 479 -4.79 -20.17 -1.37
CA ILE A 479 -4.26 -18.82 -1.64
C ILE A 479 -4.49 -18.42 -3.12
N GLY A 480 -4.79 -19.39 -3.98
CA GLY A 480 -5.05 -19.23 -5.41
C GLY A 480 -6.52 -19.13 -5.84
N ARG A 481 -7.49 -19.24 -4.92
CA ARG A 481 -8.92 -19.17 -5.27
C ARG A 481 -9.75 -18.49 -4.20
N VAL A 482 -10.31 -17.36 -4.60
CA VAL A 482 -11.66 -16.93 -4.23
C VAL A 482 -12.61 -18.15 -4.17
N ILE A 483 -13.33 -18.31 -3.04
CA ILE A 483 -14.54 -19.13 -2.75
C ILE A 483 -14.37 -20.65 -2.44
N GLY A 484 -14.82 -21.06 -1.23
CA GLY A 484 -15.65 -22.27 -1.03
C GLY A 484 -15.16 -23.41 -0.09
N GLY A 485 -15.69 -23.47 1.14
CA GLY A 485 -16.32 -24.67 1.76
C GLY A 485 -15.55 -25.91 2.24
N VAL A 486 -15.65 -26.14 3.58
CA VAL A 486 -15.94 -27.37 4.40
C VAL A 486 -14.93 -28.56 4.58
N GLY A 487 -14.68 -28.95 5.86
CA GLY A 487 -14.27 -30.32 6.32
C GLY A 487 -13.19 -30.41 7.44
N SER A 488 -13.41 -31.16 8.54
CA SER A 488 -12.62 -31.28 9.81
C SER A 488 -12.48 -32.72 10.38
N PRO A 489 -11.46 -33.14 11.20
CA PRO A 489 -11.28 -32.77 12.66
C PRO A 489 -9.78 -32.74 13.14
N SER A 490 -9.29 -32.26 14.30
CA SER A 490 -9.82 -31.80 15.61
C SER A 490 -8.75 -31.05 16.45
N LYS A 491 -9.18 -30.00 17.18
CA LYS A 491 -8.67 -29.35 18.43
C LYS A 491 -7.16 -29.24 18.73
N VAL A 492 -6.61 -28.03 18.59
CA VAL A 492 -6.08 -27.08 19.62
C VAL A 492 -5.51 -25.87 18.85
N ALA A 493 -5.64 -24.65 19.40
CA ALA A 493 -5.32 -23.37 18.77
C ALA A 493 -4.00 -23.37 17.99
N GLY A 494 -4.10 -23.32 16.66
CA GLY A 494 -2.96 -23.27 15.76
C GLY A 494 -2.65 -21.82 15.42
N ILE A 495 -1.54 -21.33 15.96
CA ILE A 495 -0.83 -20.16 15.44
C ILE A 495 -0.37 -20.55 14.03
N GLY A 496 -0.90 -19.88 13.01
CA GLY A 496 -0.72 -20.23 11.61
C GLY A 496 0.18 -19.25 10.85
N ASN A 497 1.11 -19.84 10.09
CA ASN A 497 1.73 -19.40 8.84
C ASN A 497 2.40 -18.01 8.78
N GLY A 498 3.72 -18.02 8.58
CA GLY A 498 4.47 -16.87 8.09
C GLY A 498 4.42 -16.79 6.56
N ILE A 499 3.76 -15.77 6.01
CA ILE A 499 3.72 -15.51 4.56
C ILE A 499 4.22 -14.08 4.31
N ALA A 500 5.25 -13.93 3.46
CA ALA A 500 5.57 -12.62 2.89
C ALA A 500 4.48 -12.17 1.93
N LEU A 501 4.08 -10.91 2.08
CA LEU A 501 3.00 -10.30 1.33
C LEU A 501 3.53 -9.00 0.76
N TYR A 502 3.27 -8.76 -0.52
CA TYR A 502 3.84 -7.67 -1.31
C TYR A 502 2.80 -6.78 -1.92
#